data_AF-Q14MM2-F1
#
_entry.id   AF-Q14MM2-F1
#
_cell.length_a   1.000
_cell.length_b   1.000
_cell.length_c   1.000
_cell.angle_alpha   90.00
_cell.angle_beta   90.00
_cell.angle_gamma   90.00
#
_symmetry.space_group_name_H-M   'P 1'
#
loop_
_entity.id
_entity.type
_entity.pdbx_description
1 polymer ?
#
loop_
_entity_poly.entity_id
_entity_poly.type
_entity_poly.pdbx_seq_one_letter_code
_entity_poly.pdbx_strand_id
1 'polypeptide(L)'
;MKIRLNKYRDSPREFIYRYFLKFGVKFPVCVKTLYKWIRLGFYGFLKQNLRHRGKKYKRKGKSDNRGKLTDFRSIWDIESKVSNVGWFEMDTVVGKNHQSSCLVLVEQSSKKYFAIKLENHTAREV
;
A
#
# COMPACT_ATOMS: atom_id res chain seq x y z
N MET A 1 15.93 -8.43 32.11
CA MET A 1 16.07 -7.72 30.82
C MET A 1 15.02 -8.26 29.83
N LYS A 2 13.91 -7.54 29.57
CA LYS A 2 12.90 -7.98 28.58
C LYS A 2 13.40 -7.64 27.17
N ILE A 3 14.06 -8.59 26.51
CA ILE A 3 14.45 -8.44 25.10
C ILE A 3 13.17 -8.32 24.28
N ARG A 4 12.87 -7.12 23.75
CA ARG A 4 11.79 -6.93 22.78
C ARG A 4 12.23 -7.55 21.46
N LEU A 5 11.90 -8.82 21.26
CA LEU A 5 12.04 -9.47 19.96
C LEU A 5 11.11 -8.74 18.98
N ASN A 6 11.73 -8.16 17.94
CA ASN A 6 11.15 -7.30 16.90
C ASN A 6 10.98 -5.80 17.24
N LYS A 7 12.11 -5.09 17.44
CA LYS A 7 12.16 -3.62 17.63
C LYS A 7 11.56 -2.85 16.45
N TYR A 8 11.71 -3.37 15.23
CA TYR A 8 11.37 -2.67 13.99
C TYR A 8 9.98 -3.00 13.44
N ARG A 9 9.20 -3.80 14.16
CA ARG A 9 7.87 -4.26 13.74
C ARG A 9 7.88 -4.99 12.40
N ASP A 10 8.93 -5.75 12.15
CA ASP A 10 9.09 -6.59 10.97
C ASP A 10 7.95 -7.62 10.86
N SER A 11 7.61 -8.02 9.64
CA SER A 11 6.90 -9.28 9.43
C SER A 11 7.76 -10.46 9.91
N PRO A 12 7.19 -11.63 10.24
CA PRO A 12 7.97 -12.81 10.63
C PRO A 12 9.02 -13.24 9.59
N ARG A 13 8.77 -12.97 8.30
CA ARG A 13 9.74 -13.25 7.22
C ARG A 13 10.92 -12.28 7.25
N GLU A 14 10.64 -10.99 7.36
CA GLU A 14 11.67 -9.94 7.49
C GLU A 14 12.49 -10.13 8.78
N PHE A 15 11.85 -10.53 9.87
CA PHE A 15 12.51 -10.83 11.14
C PHE A 15 13.52 -11.97 10.99
N ILE A 16 13.13 -13.08 10.35
CA ILE A 16 14.03 -14.21 10.08
C ILE A 16 15.22 -13.77 9.21
N TYR A 17 14.96 -12.98 8.18
CA TYR A 17 16.01 -12.46 7.30
C TYR A 17 17.00 -11.55 8.05
N ARG A 18 16.49 -10.63 8.89
CA ARG A 18 17.34 -9.75 9.71
C ARG A 18 18.11 -10.50 10.78
N TYR A 19 17.53 -11.56 11.35
CA TYR A 19 18.24 -12.45 12.25
C TYR A 19 19.43 -13.09 11.54
N PHE A 20 19.23 -13.61 10.32
CA PHE A 20 20.31 -14.16 9.50
C PHE A 20 21.40 -13.12 9.21
N LEU A 21 21.03 -11.90 8.77
CA LEU A 21 22.00 -10.82 8.53
C LEU A 21 22.79 -10.44 9.78
N LYS A 22 22.15 -10.47 10.96
CA LYS A 22 22.78 -10.03 12.22
C LYS A 22 23.71 -11.09 12.82
N PHE A 23 23.33 -12.36 12.76
CA PHE A 23 24.01 -13.43 13.47
C PHE A 23 24.75 -14.40 12.53
N GLY A 24 24.60 -14.27 11.21
CA GLY A 24 25.21 -15.17 10.22
C GLY A 24 24.64 -16.59 10.23
N VAL A 25 23.63 -16.87 11.05
CA VAL A 25 23.05 -18.20 11.23
C VAL A 25 21.58 -18.21 10.84
N LYS A 26 21.13 -19.34 10.27
CA LYS A 26 19.74 -19.55 9.92
C LYS A 26 18.87 -19.53 11.18
N PHE A 27 17.73 -18.84 11.11
CA PHE A 27 16.77 -18.86 12.22
C PHE A 27 16.29 -20.31 12.46
N PRO A 28 16.20 -20.77 13.72
CA PRO A 28 16.01 -22.18 14.04
C PRO A 28 14.67 -22.76 13.59
N VAL A 29 13.70 -21.91 13.27
CA VAL A 29 12.36 -22.34 12.85
C VAL A 29 11.92 -21.69 11.54
N CYS A 30 11.05 -22.38 10.81
CA CYS A 30 10.46 -21.81 9.61
C CYS A 30 9.44 -20.69 9.95
N VAL A 31 9.10 -19.87 8.94
CA VAL A 31 8.16 -18.76 9.07
C VAL A 31 6.82 -19.21 9.67
N LYS A 32 6.30 -20.38 9.26
CA LYS A 32 5.02 -20.93 9.76
C LYS A 32 5.08 -21.21 11.26
N THR A 33 6.17 -21.83 11.74
CA THR A 33 6.37 -22.11 13.16
C THR A 33 6.54 -20.83 13.97
N LEU A 34 7.24 -19.82 13.43
CA LEU A 34 7.34 -18.51 14.07
C LEU A 34 5.97 -17.84 14.22
N TYR A 35 5.10 -17.89 13.20
CA TYR A 35 3.70 -17.43 13.31
C TYR A 35 2.93 -18.19 14.39
N LYS A 36 3.12 -19.50 14.52
CA LYS A 36 2.51 -20.31 15.59
C LYS A 36 2.99 -19.84 16.97
N TRP A 37 4.28 -19.60 17.15
CA TRP A 37 4.85 -19.08 18.40
C TRP A 37 4.32 -17.69 18.75
N ILE A 38 4.21 -16.78 17.77
CA ILE A 38 3.61 -15.45 17.96
C ILE A 38 2.15 -15.55 18.39
N ARG A 39 1.40 -16.50 17.80
CA ARG A 39 -0.01 -16.73 18.17
C ARG A 39 -0.13 -17.26 19.60
N LEU A 40 0.79 -18.13 20.03
CA LEU A 40 0.80 -18.74 21.37
C LEU A 40 1.48 -17.86 22.43
N GLY A 41 2.14 -16.76 22.04
CA GLY A 41 2.87 -15.89 22.97
C GLY A 41 4.20 -16.46 23.46
N PHE A 42 4.74 -17.49 22.80
CA PHE A 42 5.98 -18.15 23.23
C PHE A 42 7.18 -17.22 23.10
N TYR A 43 8.15 -17.37 24.02
CA TYR A 43 9.40 -16.61 24.03
C TYR A 43 9.23 -15.07 23.98
N GLY A 44 8.07 -14.56 24.41
CA GLY A 44 7.77 -13.12 24.33
C GLY A 44 7.45 -12.62 22.92
N PHE A 45 7.21 -13.51 21.96
CA PHE A 45 6.68 -13.17 20.65
C PHE A 45 5.22 -12.77 20.76
N LEU A 46 4.95 -11.47 20.79
CA LEU A 46 3.60 -10.95 20.89
C LEU A 46 3.13 -10.45 19.53
N LYS A 47 1.87 -10.73 19.18
CA LYS A 47 1.23 -10.22 17.94
C LYS A 47 1.33 -8.70 17.83
N GLN A 48 1.35 -8.00 18.96
CA GLN A 48 1.50 -6.55 19.02
C GLN A 48 2.85 -6.04 18.53
N ASN A 49 3.85 -6.90 18.43
CA ASN A 49 5.17 -6.53 17.93
C ASN A 49 5.25 -6.65 16.39
N LEU A 50 4.19 -7.08 15.69
CA LEU A 50 4.17 -7.18 14.23
C LEU A 50 3.73 -5.88 13.55
N ARG A 51 4.15 -5.69 12.28
CA ARG A 51 3.84 -4.55 11.41
C ARG A 51 2.37 -4.14 11.40
N HIS A 52 1.47 -5.12 11.44
CA HIS A 52 0.03 -4.92 11.30
C HIS A 52 -0.73 -4.87 12.64
N ARG A 53 -0.06 -4.55 13.76
CA ARG A 53 -0.76 -4.31 15.04
C ARG A 53 -1.87 -3.27 14.84
N GLY A 54 -3.09 -3.62 15.25
CA GLY A 54 -4.25 -2.71 15.21
C GLY A 54 -4.98 -2.64 13.86
N LYS A 55 -4.40 -3.12 12.75
CA LYS A 55 -5.14 -3.25 11.49
C LYS A 55 -6.10 -4.43 11.61
N LYS A 56 -7.39 -4.15 11.72
CA LYS A 56 -8.45 -5.15 11.57
C LYS A 56 -8.44 -5.60 10.10
N TYR A 57 -8.07 -6.85 9.83
CA TYR A 57 -8.28 -7.42 8.50
C TYR A 57 -9.79 -7.41 8.21
N LYS A 58 -10.19 -7.01 7.01
CA LYS A 58 -11.59 -7.14 6.57
C LYS A 58 -11.97 -8.62 6.73
N ARG A 59 -13.00 -8.90 7.55
CA ARG A 59 -13.57 -10.24 7.63
C ARG A 59 -14.22 -10.53 6.28
N LYS A 60 -13.85 -11.64 5.62
CA LYS A 60 -14.53 -12.11 4.40
C LYS A 60 -16.04 -12.18 4.70
N GLY A 61 -16.86 -11.62 3.80
CA GLY A 61 -18.32 -11.60 3.93
C GLY A 61 -18.94 -10.37 4.61
N LYS A 62 -18.15 -9.40 5.11
CA LYS A 62 -18.74 -8.10 5.49
C LYS A 62 -18.88 -7.20 4.26
N SER A 63 -20.11 -6.79 3.97
CA SER A 63 -20.40 -5.70 3.03
C SER A 63 -19.68 -4.43 3.48
N ASP A 64 -19.19 -3.67 2.51
CA ASP A 64 -18.56 -2.38 2.77
C ASP A 64 -19.65 -1.37 3.15
N ASN A 65 -19.67 -0.91 4.40
CA ASN A 65 -20.65 0.07 4.89
C ASN A 65 -20.24 1.52 4.59
N ARG A 66 -19.15 1.74 3.86
CA ARG A 66 -18.77 3.07 3.42
C ARG A 66 -19.78 3.55 2.38
N GLY A 67 -20.15 4.84 2.44
CA GLY A 67 -20.97 5.47 1.42
C GLY A 67 -20.36 5.22 0.05
N LYS A 68 -21.13 4.62 -0.86
CA LYS A 68 -20.75 4.53 -2.27
C LYS A 68 -21.08 5.87 -2.91
N LEU A 69 -20.19 6.37 -3.76
CA LEU A 69 -20.56 7.48 -4.64
C LEU A 69 -21.77 7.03 -5.47
N THR A 70 -22.77 7.89 -5.62
CA THR A 70 -23.83 7.68 -6.62
C THR A 70 -23.24 8.02 -7.99
N ASP A 71 -23.67 7.32 -9.03
CA ASP A 71 -23.25 7.55 -10.43
C ASP A 71 -21.75 7.42 -10.73
N PHE A 72 -21.01 6.60 -9.97
CA PHE A 72 -19.65 6.22 -10.36
C PHE A 72 -19.66 4.93 -11.19
N ARG A 73 -18.90 4.93 -12.29
CA ARG A 73 -18.56 3.71 -13.03
C ARG A 73 -17.19 3.25 -12.58
N SER A 74 -17.07 1.98 -12.17
CA SER A 74 -15.78 1.43 -11.79
C SER A 74 -14.84 1.44 -13.00
N ILE A 75 -13.56 1.73 -12.77
CA ILE A 75 -12.50 1.61 -13.79
C ILE A 75 -12.49 0.19 -14.41
N TRP A 76 -12.88 -0.82 -13.63
CA TRP A 76 -12.97 -2.23 -14.02
C TRP A 76 -14.18 -2.55 -14.92
N ASP A 77 -15.23 -1.71 -14.90
CA ASP A 77 -16.48 -1.93 -15.64
C ASP A 77 -16.47 -1.26 -17.03
N ILE A 78 -15.34 -0.67 -17.43
CA ILE A 78 -15.16 -0.01 -18.72
C ILE A 78 -14.49 -1.01 -19.67
N GLU A 79 -15.19 -1.44 -20.71
CA GLU A 79 -14.65 -2.35 -21.73
C GLU A 79 -13.50 -1.70 -22.52
N SER A 80 -12.36 -2.39 -22.55
CA SER A 80 -11.21 -2.19 -23.45
C SER A 80 -10.61 -0.77 -23.57
N LYS A 81 -9.70 -0.43 -22.64
CA LYS A 81 -8.97 0.86 -22.61
C LYS A 81 -7.66 0.92 -23.41
N VAL A 82 -7.07 -0.23 -23.74
CA VAL A 82 -5.66 -0.28 -24.17
C VAL A 82 -5.50 -0.15 -25.68
N SER A 83 -6.52 -0.53 -26.46
CA SER A 83 -6.43 -0.56 -27.94
C SER A 83 -6.96 0.70 -28.63
N ASN A 84 -7.81 1.49 -27.96
CA ASN A 84 -8.51 2.62 -28.58
C ASN A 84 -7.77 3.92 -28.30
N VAL A 85 -7.43 4.66 -29.35
CA VAL A 85 -6.83 6.00 -29.24
C VAL A 85 -7.88 7.00 -28.73
N GLY A 86 -7.46 7.93 -27.88
CA GLY A 86 -8.29 9.04 -27.40
C GLY A 86 -8.78 8.91 -25.96
N TRP A 87 -8.35 7.86 -25.25
CA TRP A 87 -8.58 7.72 -23.82
C TRP A 87 -7.46 8.39 -23.03
N PHE A 88 -7.81 9.43 -22.29
CA PHE A 88 -6.86 10.15 -21.43
C PHE A 88 -7.09 9.80 -19.96
N GLU A 89 -6.01 9.49 -19.25
CA GLU A 89 -5.94 9.47 -17.80
C GLU A 89 -5.40 10.80 -17.30
N MET A 90 -6.08 11.38 -16.32
CA MET A 90 -5.75 12.68 -15.76
C MET A 90 -5.29 12.50 -14.32
N ASP A 91 -4.06 12.91 -14.04
CA ASP A 91 -3.47 12.92 -12.72
C ASP A 91 -3.01 14.34 -12.36
N THR A 92 -2.82 14.59 -11.07
CA THR A 92 -2.20 15.83 -10.58
C THR A 92 -0.98 15.53 -9.75
N VAL A 93 0.18 16.02 -10.19
CA VAL A 93 1.42 15.96 -9.43
C VAL A 93 1.53 17.21 -8.58
N VAL A 94 1.61 17.02 -7.26
CA VAL A 94 1.73 18.13 -6.30
C VAL A 94 3.18 18.29 -5.88
N GLY A 95 3.69 19.51 -6.03
CA GLY A 95 5.04 19.91 -5.65
C GLY A 95 5.27 19.91 -4.14
N LYS A 96 6.54 20.08 -3.76
CA LYS A 96 6.96 20.12 -2.36
C LYS A 96 6.17 21.19 -1.58
N ASN A 97 5.74 20.84 -0.37
CA ASN A 97 4.97 21.71 0.50
C ASN A 97 3.67 22.25 -0.13
N HIS A 98 3.11 21.57 -1.15
CA HIS A 98 1.89 22.00 -1.85
C HIS A 98 1.99 23.41 -2.47
N GLN A 99 3.19 23.83 -2.88
CA GLN A 99 3.43 25.17 -3.45
C GLN A 99 3.19 25.27 -4.96
N SER A 100 3.10 24.14 -5.65
CA SER A 100 2.85 24.09 -7.09
C SER A 100 2.15 22.78 -7.45
N SER A 101 1.37 22.80 -8.52
CA SER A 101 0.73 21.61 -9.06
C SER A 101 0.93 21.54 -10.56
N CYS A 102 1.02 20.32 -11.09
CA CYS A 102 1.06 20.05 -12.51
C CYS A 102 -0.04 19.04 -12.84
N LEU A 103 -0.88 19.39 -13.79
CA LEU A 103 -1.85 18.48 -14.39
C LEU A 103 -1.12 17.63 -15.42
N VAL A 104 -1.29 16.31 -15.33
CA VAL A 104 -0.70 15.35 -16.27
C VAL A 104 -1.84 14.61 -16.96
N LEU A 105 -1.91 14.74 -18.28
CA LEU A 105 -2.86 14.03 -19.13
C LEU A 105 -2.11 12.99 -19.96
N VAL A 106 -2.37 11.71 -19.72
CA VAL A 106 -1.69 10.59 -20.40
C VAL A 106 -2.67 9.88 -21.33
N GLU A 107 -2.33 9.76 -22.60
CA GLU A 107 -3.09 8.96 -23.56
C GLU A 107 -2.76 7.47 -23.35
N GLN A 108 -3.77 6.65 -23.10
CA GLN A 108 -3.58 5.27 -22.59
C GLN A 108 -2.95 4.32 -23.60
N SER A 109 -3.18 4.50 -24.90
CA SER A 109 -2.67 3.61 -25.96
C SER A 109 -1.20 3.90 -26.27
N SER A 110 -0.86 5.16 -26.56
CA SER A 110 0.46 5.65 -26.96
C SER A 110 1.37 6.01 -25.80
N LYS A 111 0.83 6.18 -24.58
CA LYS A 111 1.54 6.65 -23.37
C LYS A 111 2.18 8.03 -23.52
N LYS A 112 1.82 8.79 -24.56
CA LYS A 112 2.19 10.19 -24.68
C LYS A 112 1.43 11.01 -23.66
N TYR A 113 2.04 12.10 -23.20
CA TYR A 113 1.45 12.91 -22.15
C TYR A 113 1.60 14.41 -22.42
N PHE A 114 0.66 15.17 -21.88
CA PHE A 114 0.76 16.61 -21.70
C PHE A 114 0.94 16.91 -20.22
N ALA A 115 1.86 17.82 -19.91
CA ALA A 115 2.11 18.29 -18.55
C ALA A 115 1.87 19.80 -18.53
N ILE A 116 0.87 20.24 -17.78
CA ILE A 116 0.43 21.63 -17.71
C ILE A 116 0.60 22.09 -16.27
N LYS A 117 1.42 23.12 -16.05
CA LYS A 117 1.53 23.75 -14.74
C LYS A 117 0.22 24.46 -14.42
N LEU A 118 -0.34 24.17 -13.25
CA LEU A 118 -1.50 24.88 -12.71
C LEU A 118 -1.00 26.12 -11.97
N GLU A 119 -1.66 27.26 -12.18
CA GLU A 119 -1.30 28.51 -11.51
C GLU A 119 -1.88 28.53 -10.09
N ASN A 120 -3.12 28.04 -9.94
CA ASN A 120 -3.80 27.92 -8.66
C ASN A 120 -4.26 26.47 -8.41
N HIS A 121 -4.22 26.06 -7.15
CA HIS A 121 -4.62 24.70 -6.72
C HIS A 121 -6.15 24.54 -6.63
N THR A 122 -6.88 24.96 -7.66
CA THR A 122 -8.35 24.98 -7.64
C THR A 122 -8.95 24.04 -8.67
N ALA A 123 -10.11 23.49 -8.36
CA ALA A 123 -10.86 22.61 -9.27
C ALA A 123 -11.38 23.32 -10.54
N ARG A 124 -11.26 24.66 -10.64
CA ARG A 124 -11.65 25.40 -11.84
C ARG A 124 -10.57 25.38 -12.93
N GLU A 125 -9.33 25.08 -12.56
CA GLU A 125 -8.20 25.02 -13.49
C GLU A 125 -7.95 23.62 -14.06
N VAL A 126 -8.71 22.63 -13.58
CA VAL A 126 -8.61 21.21 -13.94
C VAL A 126 -9.86 20.82 -14.71
#